data_AF-A0A9D1GVW1-F1
#
_entry.id   AF-A0A9D1GVW1-F1
#
_cell.length_a   1.000
_cell.length_b   1.000
_cell.length_c   1.000
_cell.angle_alpha   90.00
_cell.angle_beta   90.00
_cell.angle_gamma   90.00
#
_symmetry.space_group_name_H-M   'P 1'
#
loop_
_entity.id
_entity.type
_entity.pdbx_description
1 polymer ?
#
loop_
_entity_poly.entity_id
_entity_poly.type
_entity_poly.pdbx_seq_one_letter_code
_entity_poly.pdbx_strand_id
1 'polypeptide(L)'
;MEGLTMADIELDRDEIFALANAQAQVKAAVRGRASRMTARIRRELAKTGIDASVSIRDHPLPTGRTSVDVVVEPTNPKDERRVGRIARNAGRAVRR
;
A
#
# COMPACT_ATOMS: atom_id res chain seq x y z
N MET A 1 -30.51 4.06 40.31
CA MET A 1 -29.58 3.36 39.40
C MET A 1 -30.21 3.38 38.04
N GLU A 2 -30.00 4.46 37.30
CA GLU A 2 -30.40 4.54 35.90
C GLU A 2 -29.53 3.54 35.13
N GLY A 3 -30.19 2.53 34.57
CA GLY A 3 -29.54 1.59 33.68
C GLY A 3 -28.99 2.36 32.49
N LEU A 4 -27.70 2.18 32.22
CA LEU A 4 -27.09 2.59 30.97
C LEU A 4 -27.93 1.99 29.85
N THR A 5 -28.76 2.82 29.21
CA THR A 5 -29.37 2.44 27.95
C THR A 5 -28.22 2.11 27.02
N MET A 6 -28.19 0.88 26.49
CA MET A 6 -27.40 0.58 25.31
C MET A 6 -27.94 1.52 24.23
N ALA A 7 -27.33 2.70 24.10
CA ALA A 7 -27.45 3.49 22.91
C ALA A 7 -26.88 2.60 21.82
N ASP A 8 -27.76 1.94 21.08
CA ASP A 8 -27.42 1.21 19.87
C ASP A 8 -26.55 2.15 19.05
N ILE A 9 -25.27 1.81 18.95
CA ILE A 9 -24.33 2.56 18.13
C ILE A 9 -24.78 2.28 16.70
N GLU A 10 -25.65 3.12 16.16
CA GLU A 10 -26.01 3.16 14.74
C GLU A 10 -24.77 3.61 13.97
N LEU A 11 -23.79 2.70 13.84
CA LEU A 11 -22.67 2.89 12.93
C LEU A 11 -23.21 2.79 11.51
N ASP A 12 -22.97 3.82 10.72
CA ASP A 12 -23.25 3.77 9.30
C ASP A 12 -22.39 2.65 8.66
N ARG A 13 -22.90 2.03 7.60
CA ARG A 13 -22.20 0.96 6.87
C ARG A 13 -20.81 1.40 6.42
N ASP A 14 -20.66 2.67 6.06
CA ASP A 14 -19.39 3.26 5.65
C ASP A 14 -18.41 3.39 6.82
N GLU A 15 -18.90 3.67 8.03
CA GLU A 15 -18.08 3.73 9.25
C GLU A 15 -17.62 2.33 9.67
N ILE A 16 -18.50 1.34 9.61
CA ILE A 16 -18.15 -0.07 9.85
C ILE A 16 -17.06 -0.51 8.85
N PHE A 17 -17.22 -0.13 7.57
CA PHE A 17 -16.25 -0.44 6.54
C PHE A 17 -14.89 0.22 6.79
N ALA A 18 -14.88 1.50 7.17
CA ALA A 18 -13.66 2.22 7.50
C ALA A 18 -12.96 1.58 8.73
N LEU A 19 -13.71 1.22 9.77
CA LEU A 19 -13.18 0.54 10.96
C LEU A 19 -12.58 -0.82 10.63
N ALA A 20 -13.25 -1.62 9.80
CA ALA A 20 -12.72 -2.90 9.34
C ALA A 20 -11.41 -2.73 8.56
N ASN A 21 -11.33 -1.74 7.67
CA ASN A 21 -10.12 -1.44 6.92
C ASN A 21 -9.00 -0.89 7.81
N ALA A 22 -9.34 -0.19 8.90
CA ALA A 22 -8.38 0.39 9.83
C ALA A 22 -7.68 -0.65 10.73
N GLN A 23 -8.19 -1.89 10.77
CA GLN A 23 -7.63 -2.97 11.59
C GLN A 23 -6.16 -3.23 11.26
N ALA A 24 -5.38 -3.55 12.31
CA ALA A 24 -3.95 -3.81 12.19
C ALA A 24 -3.63 -4.96 11.21
N GLN A 25 -4.47 -5.99 11.17
CA GLN A 25 -4.30 -7.14 10.27
C GLN A 25 -4.44 -6.75 8.79
N VAL A 26 -5.42 -5.90 8.46
CA VAL A 26 -5.62 -5.39 7.09
C VAL A 26 -4.44 -4.50 6.68
N LYS A 27 -4.02 -3.59 7.55
CA LYS A 27 -2.83 -2.75 7.33
C LYS A 27 -1.56 -3.56 7.14
N ALA A 28 -1.35 -4.60 7.96
CA ALA A 28 -0.22 -5.49 7.84
C ALA A 28 -0.24 -6.28 6.53
N ALA A 29 -1.40 -6.78 6.09
CA ALA A 29 -1.55 -7.51 4.83
C ALA A 29 -1.22 -6.61 3.62
N VAL A 30 -1.73 -5.37 3.61
CA VAL A 30 -1.45 -4.39 2.55
C VAL A 30 0.04 -4.03 2.52
N ARG A 31 0.63 -3.70 3.68
CA ARG A 31 2.07 -3.39 3.79
C ARG A 31 2.97 -4.58 3.47
N GLY A 32 2.56 -5.80 3.82
CA GLY A 32 3.28 -7.03 3.48
C GLY A 32 3.32 -7.25 1.97
N ARG A 33 2.21 -7.00 1.27
CA ARG A 33 2.17 -7.05 -0.19
C ARG A 33 3.05 -5.99 -0.84
N ALA A 34 3.00 -4.75 -0.36
CA ALA A 34 3.88 -3.68 -0.80
C ALA A 34 5.35 -4.01 -0.56
N SER A 35 5.68 -4.63 0.57
CA SER A 35 7.05 -5.06 0.90
C SER A 35 7.59 -6.11 -0.08
N ARG A 36 6.75 -7.09 -0.46
CA ARG A 36 7.11 -8.08 -1.50
C ARG A 36 7.34 -7.42 -2.87
N MET A 37 6.52 -6.44 -3.22
CA MET A 37 6.68 -5.65 -4.44
C MET A 37 8.00 -4.88 -4.42
N THR A 38 8.29 -4.16 -3.34
CA THR A 38 9.55 -3.42 -3.12
C THR A 38 10.76 -4.32 -3.24
N ALA A 39 10.75 -5.50 -2.60
CA ALA A 39 11.86 -6.45 -2.67
C ALA A 39 12.13 -6.93 -4.11
N ARG A 40 11.06 -7.18 -4.88
CA ARG A 40 11.16 -7.56 -6.29
C ARG A 40 11.71 -6.41 -7.15
N ILE A 41 11.22 -5.19 -6.95
CA ILE A 41 11.70 -4.00 -7.66
C ILE A 41 13.19 -3.81 -7.42
N ARG A 42 13.63 -3.81 -6.15
CA ARG A 42 15.06 -3.67 -5.79
C ARG A 42 15.94 -4.71 -6.48
N ARG A 43 15.48 -5.97 -6.53
CA ARG A 43 16.18 -7.06 -7.21
C ARG A 43 16.33 -6.79 -8.72
N GLU A 44 15.27 -6.34 -9.38
CA GLU A 44 15.31 -6.06 -10.82
C GLU A 44 16.14 -4.81 -11.14
N LEU A 45 16.06 -3.76 -10.32
CA LEU A 45 16.92 -2.58 -10.45
C LEU A 45 18.41 -2.95 -10.37
N ALA A 46 18.79 -3.75 -9.36
CA ALA A 46 20.15 -4.23 -9.18
C ALA A 46 20.66 -5.04 -10.39
N LYS A 47 19.83 -5.92 -10.96
CA LYS A 47 20.18 -6.67 -12.19
C LYS A 47 20.43 -5.75 -13.39
N THR A 48 19.69 -4.64 -13.48
CA THR A 48 19.78 -3.70 -14.60
C THR A 48 20.81 -2.58 -14.41
N GLY A 49 21.46 -2.52 -13.24
CA GLY A 49 22.41 -1.46 -12.88
C GLY A 49 21.77 -0.07 -12.73
N ILE A 50 20.46 0.02 -12.52
CA ILE A 50 19.78 1.30 -12.32
C ILE A 50 19.83 1.66 -10.84
N ASP A 51 20.37 2.83 -10.55
CA ASP A 51 20.33 3.42 -9.20
C ASP A 51 19.01 4.16 -8.98
N ALA A 52 18.26 3.71 -7.97
CA ALA A 52 16.96 4.29 -7.62
C ALA A 52 16.60 3.97 -6.16
N SER A 53 15.94 4.91 -5.49
CA SER A 53 15.34 4.68 -4.18
C SER A 53 13.98 3.97 -4.33
N VAL A 54 13.66 3.05 -3.41
CA VAL A 54 12.35 2.39 -3.35
C VAL A 54 11.79 2.51 -1.94
N SER A 55 10.64 3.17 -1.81
CA SER A 55 9.95 3.42 -0.53
C SER A 55 8.47 3.03 -0.60
N ILE A 56 7.88 2.79 0.57
CA ILE A 56 6.44 2.58 0.73
C ILE A 56 5.89 3.83 1.40
N ARG A 57 4.86 4.46 0.82
CA ARG A 57 4.18 5.63 1.38
C ARG A 57 2.73 5.28 1.68
N ASP A 58 2.22 5.76 2.80
CA ASP A 58 0.80 5.60 3.08
C ASP A 58 -0.02 6.46 2.10
N HIS A 59 -1.09 5.87 1.55
CA HIS A 59 -1.97 6.54 0.60
C HIS A 59 -3.41 6.47 1.14
N PRO A 60 -3.81 7.40 2.02
CA PRO A 60 -5.16 7.39 2.56
C PRO A 60 -6.18 7.66 1.45
N LEU A 61 -7.17 6.78 1.30
CA LEU A 61 -8.25 6.94 0.33
C LEU A 61 -9.49 7.55 1.02
N PRO A 62 -10.25 8.43 0.34
CA PRO A 62 -11.50 8.98 0.87
C PRO A 62 -12.56 7.92 1.20
N THR A 63 -12.43 6.72 0.61
CA THR A 63 -13.35 5.58 0.80
C THR A 63 -13.09 4.78 2.09
N GLY A 64 -12.15 5.21 2.94
CA GLY A 64 -11.77 4.48 4.16
C GLY A 64 -10.95 3.20 3.89
N ARG A 65 -10.66 2.87 2.63
CA ARG A 65 -9.80 1.73 2.26
C ARG A 65 -8.36 1.96 2.68
N THR A 66 -7.76 0.94 3.28
CA THR A 66 -6.32 0.93 3.54
C THR A 66 -5.56 0.77 2.23
N SER A 67 -4.72 1.74 1.91
CA SER A 67 -3.89 1.75 0.70
C SER A 67 -2.50 2.29 1.00
N VAL A 68 -1.52 1.82 0.24
CA VAL A 68 -0.13 2.27 0.26
C VAL A 68 0.41 2.34 -1.16
N ASP A 69 1.26 3.32 -1.40
CA ASP A 69 2.00 3.47 -2.65
C ASP A 69 3.39 2.86 -2.51
N VAL A 70 3.85 2.17 -3.56
CA VAL A 70 5.26 1.83 -3.72
C VAL A 70 5.87 2.82 -4.68
N VAL A 71 6.69 3.73 -4.14
CA VAL A 71 7.32 4.81 -4.90
C VAL A 71 8.75 4.41 -5.25
N VAL A 72 9.11 4.61 -6.51
CA VAL A 72 10.46 4.39 -7.01
C VAL A 72 10.97 5.66 -7.65
N GLU A 73 12.06 6.21 -7.13
CA GLU A 73 12.66 7.46 -7.59
C GLU A 73 14.06 7.17 -8.13
N PRO A 74 14.27 7.21 -9.46
CA PRO A 74 15.59 7.03 -10.03
C PRO A 74 16.50 8.22 -9.72
N THR A 75 17.78 7.94 -9.48
CA THR A 75 18.80 9.00 -9.34
C THR A 75 19.03 9.73 -10.66
N ASN A 76 18.85 9.03 -11.80
CA ASN A 76 18.98 9.60 -13.14
C ASN A 76 17.60 9.70 -13.85
N PRO A 77 17.14 10.91 -14.23
CA PRO A 77 15.86 11.09 -14.93
C PRO A 77 15.72 10.27 -16.23
N LYS A 78 16.83 9.94 -16.90
CA LYS A 78 16.81 9.12 -18.12
C LYS A 78 16.28 7.71 -17.89
N ASP A 79 16.35 7.20 -16.65
CA ASP A 79 15.91 5.85 -16.30
C ASP A 79 14.43 5.77 -15.86
N GLU A 80 13.72 6.89 -15.73
CA GLU A 80 12.31 6.95 -15.28
C GLU A 80 11.40 5.95 -16.02
N ARG A 81 11.50 5.90 -17.35
CA ARG A 81 10.66 4.99 -18.16
C ARG A 81 10.98 3.52 -17.89
N ARG A 82 12.25 3.19 -17.66
CA ARG A 82 12.70 1.81 -17.38
C ARG A 82 12.29 1.41 -15.97
N VAL A 83 12.51 2.27 -15.00
CA VAL A 83 12.06 2.10 -13.61
C VAL A 83 10.55 1.92 -13.52
N GLY A 84 9.78 2.79 -14.18
CA GLY A 84 8.32 2.68 -14.23
C GLY A 84 7.84 1.38 -14.90
N ARG A 85 8.60 0.80 -15.82
CA ARG A 85 8.30 -0.52 -16.39
C ARG A 85 8.57 -1.65 -15.39
N ILE A 86 9.70 -1.61 -14.69
CA ILE A 86 10.06 -2.57 -13.65
C ILE A 86 9.02 -2.57 -12.53
N ALA A 87 8.64 -1.39 -12.04
CA ALA A 87 7.62 -1.24 -10.99
C ALA A 87 6.27 -1.85 -11.41
N ARG A 88 5.78 -1.51 -12.62
CA ARG A 88 4.53 -2.08 -13.16
C ARG A 88 4.58 -3.60 -13.29
N ASN A 89 5.70 -4.15 -13.76
CA ASN A 89 5.87 -5.60 -13.90
C ASN A 89 5.91 -6.30 -12.53
N ALA A 90 6.58 -5.71 -11.54
CA ALA A 90 6.60 -6.22 -10.18
C ALA A 90 5.19 -6.21 -9.55
N GLY A 91 4.43 -5.13 -9.73
CA GLY A 91 3.05 -5.03 -9.24
C GLY A 91 2.12 -6.09 -9.84
N ARG A 92 2.25 -6.37 -11.14
CA ARG A 92 1.50 -7.45 -11.81
C ARG A 92 1.89 -8.83 -11.29
N ALA A 93 3.17 -9.05 -11.01
CA ALA A 93 3.65 -10.34 -10.54
C ALA A 93 3.24 -10.67 -9.11
N VAL A 94 3.17 -9.67 -8.22
CA VAL A 94 2.72 -9.84 -6.83
C VAL A 94 1.19 -9.91 -6.72
N ARG A 95 0.46 -9.70 -7.83
CA ARG A 95 -1.00 -9.86 -7.89
C ARG A 95 -1.48 -11.27 -8.15
N ARG A 96 -0.64 -12.09 -8.78
CA ARG A 96 -0.90 -13.53 -8.95
C ARG A 96 -0.51 -14.25 -7.68
#